data_AF-A0A232LN59-F1
#
_entry.id   AF-A0A232LN59-F1
#
_cell.length_a   1.000
_cell.length_b   1.000
_cell.length_c   1.000
_cell.angle_alpha   90.00
_cell.angle_beta   90.00
_cell.angle_gamma   90.00
#
_symmetry.space_group_name_H-M   'P 1'
#
loop_
_entity.id
_entity.type
_entity.pdbx_description
1 polymer ?
#
loop_
_entity_poly.entity_id
_entity_poly.type
_entity_poly.pdbx_seq_one_letter_code
_entity_poly.pdbx_strand_id
1 'polypeptide(L)'
;MPLLYGEGVKAFIRLQEEILKEIDDHSLFAWTAQEDIVGSVFAQSPAGFAMSGNIIPVQEESGELSGMTRKGLRITLGLQPAKTSHLRQKGCVLEAFYIAILNCARDHDTTQRIALLLIVEALNQPSPSFYRCATKGHLVVRNDEIRAFHTIYVRKNVPPETC
;
A
#
# COMPACT_ATOMS: atom_id res chain seq x y z
N MET A 1 19.32 14.26 3.38
CA MET A 1 19.10 14.28 1.91
C MET A 1 20.04 15.25 1.20
N PRO A 2 20.89 14.81 0.25
CA PRO A 2 21.47 15.68 -0.78
C PRO A 2 20.43 15.92 -1.90
N LEU A 3 20.29 17.18 -2.35
CA LEU A 3 19.40 17.54 -3.46
C LEU A 3 20.05 17.16 -4.80
N LEU A 4 19.59 16.07 -5.40
CA LEU A 4 19.94 15.73 -6.79
C LEU A 4 18.95 16.44 -7.72
N TYR A 5 19.42 17.48 -8.41
CA TYR A 5 18.66 18.16 -9.45
C TYR A 5 18.38 17.21 -10.63
N GLY A 6 17.18 17.28 -11.22
CA GLY A 6 16.83 16.55 -12.45
C GLY A 6 16.09 15.22 -12.28
N GLU A 7 15.64 14.87 -11.08
CA GLU A 7 15.01 13.56 -10.83
C GLU A 7 13.53 13.43 -11.19
N GLY A 8 12.81 14.55 -11.33
CA GLY A 8 11.37 14.54 -11.60
C GLY A 8 10.60 13.68 -10.60
N VAL A 9 9.83 12.71 -11.11
CA VAL A 9 9.04 11.74 -10.31
C VAL A 9 9.88 10.97 -9.28
N LYS A 10 11.17 10.70 -9.58
CA LYS A 10 12.05 9.95 -8.67
C LYS A 10 12.36 10.73 -7.38
N ALA A 11 12.33 12.07 -7.42
CA ALA A 11 12.55 12.89 -6.23
C ALA A 11 11.46 12.68 -5.18
N PHE A 12 10.20 12.58 -5.62
CA PHE A 12 9.07 12.36 -4.73
C PHE A 12 9.04 10.93 -4.16
N ILE A 13 9.44 9.93 -4.96
CA ILE A 13 9.62 8.56 -4.45
C ILE A 13 10.73 8.53 -3.39
N ARG A 14 11.87 9.19 -3.63
CA ARG A 14 12.94 9.25 -2.63
C ARG A 14 12.49 9.95 -1.35
N LEU A 15 11.71 11.02 -1.45
CA LEU A 15 11.14 11.69 -0.26
C LEU A 15 10.32 10.71 0.59
N GLN A 16 9.43 9.93 -0.04
CA GLN A 16 8.65 8.91 0.67
C GLN A 16 9.56 7.84 1.30
N GLU A 17 10.63 7.43 0.63
CA GLU A 17 11.61 6.48 1.19
C GLU A 17 12.36 7.05 2.41
N GLU A 18 12.72 8.33 2.39
CA GLU A 18 13.37 8.97 3.53
C GLU A 18 12.41 9.16 4.70
N ILE A 19 11.13 9.48 4.44
CA ILE A 19 10.08 9.53 5.47
C ILE A 19 9.93 8.15 6.12
N LEU A 20 9.83 7.08 5.31
CA LEU A 20 9.68 5.71 5.81
C LEU A 20 10.84 5.24 6.70
N LYS A 21 12.07 5.75 6.48
CA LYS A 21 13.24 5.39 7.32
C LYS A 21 13.17 5.98 8.72
N GLU A 22 12.56 7.15 8.85
CA GLU A 22 12.53 7.92 10.10
C GLU A 22 11.19 7.76 10.83
N ILE A 23 10.11 7.50 10.09
CA ILE A 23 8.72 7.50 10.58
C ILE A 23 8.00 6.26 10.06
N ASP A 24 7.52 5.42 10.97
CA ASP A 24 6.67 4.28 10.66
C ASP A 24 5.19 4.70 10.64
N ASP A 25 4.82 5.47 9.61
CA ASP A 25 3.44 5.93 9.38
C ASP A 25 2.85 5.31 8.12
N HIS A 26 1.84 4.45 8.31
CA HIS A 26 1.14 3.78 7.21
C HIS A 26 0.29 4.74 6.35
N SER A 27 -0.01 5.96 6.80
CA SER A 27 -0.66 7.00 6.01
C SER A 27 0.13 7.37 4.74
N LEU A 28 1.46 7.15 4.75
CA LEU A 28 2.33 7.29 3.59
C LEU A 28 1.89 6.43 2.39
N PHE A 29 1.22 5.30 2.65
CA PHE A 29 0.71 4.42 1.61
C PHE A 29 -0.73 4.75 1.20
N ALA A 30 -1.43 5.65 1.89
CA ALA A 30 -2.83 5.98 1.66
C ALA A 30 -3.05 6.97 0.50
N TRP A 31 -2.47 6.70 -0.67
CA TRP A 31 -2.71 7.46 -1.91
C TRP A 31 -3.67 6.75 -2.87
N THR A 32 -4.21 7.50 -3.84
CA THR A 32 -5.21 7.05 -4.83
C THR A 32 -4.74 7.35 -6.24
N ALA A 33 -5.33 6.67 -7.23
CA ALA A 33 -5.06 6.87 -8.65
C ALA A 33 -6.33 7.31 -9.39
N GLN A 34 -6.20 7.89 -10.59
CA GLN A 34 -7.38 8.25 -11.40
C GLN A 34 -8.11 7.01 -11.96
N GLU A 35 -7.35 5.92 -12.15
CA GLU A 35 -7.82 4.63 -12.62
C GLU A 35 -7.25 3.52 -11.75
N ASP A 36 -7.94 2.38 -11.73
CA ASP A 36 -7.46 1.23 -10.98
C ASP A 36 -6.26 0.63 -11.73
N ILE A 37 -5.07 0.78 -11.15
CA ILE A 37 -3.80 0.40 -11.78
C ILE A 37 -2.97 -0.46 -10.85
N VAL A 38 -2.37 -1.52 -11.39
CA VAL A 38 -1.30 -2.23 -10.70
C VAL A 38 -0.09 -1.31 -10.70
N GLY A 39 0.39 -0.96 -9.52
CA GLY A 39 1.33 0.14 -9.35
C GLY A 39 2.39 -0.11 -8.29
N SER A 40 3.31 0.86 -8.22
CA SER A 40 4.28 0.95 -7.14
C SER A 40 3.60 1.00 -5.78
N VAL A 41 4.31 0.65 -4.71
CA VAL A 41 3.85 0.91 -3.35
C VAL A 41 3.78 2.42 -3.03
N PHE A 42 4.67 3.23 -3.62
CA PHE A 42 4.77 4.67 -3.43
C PHE A 42 4.04 5.45 -4.52
N ALA A 43 3.54 6.63 -4.17
CA ALA A 43 2.88 7.50 -5.14
C ALA A 43 3.93 8.15 -6.06
N GLN A 44 3.58 8.32 -7.33
CA GLN A 44 4.48 8.96 -8.30
C GLN A 44 4.48 10.48 -8.19
N SER A 45 3.46 11.09 -7.58
CA SER A 45 3.39 12.52 -7.35
C SER A 45 2.53 12.84 -6.11
N PRO A 46 2.68 14.04 -5.54
CA PRO A 46 1.82 14.50 -4.44
C PRO A 46 0.32 14.50 -4.78
N ALA A 47 -0.04 14.61 -6.07
CA ALA A 47 -1.43 14.60 -6.51
C ALA A 47 -2.17 13.31 -6.13
N GLY A 48 -1.46 12.19 -5.95
CA GLY A 48 -2.07 10.94 -5.45
C GLY A 48 -2.66 11.04 -4.04
N PHE A 49 -2.24 12.05 -3.26
CA PHE A 49 -2.75 12.33 -1.92
C PHE A 49 -3.85 13.40 -1.88
N ALA A 50 -4.37 13.83 -3.03
CA ALA A 50 -5.40 14.87 -3.09
C ALA A 50 -6.65 14.53 -2.26
N MET A 51 -6.96 13.24 -2.07
CA MET A 51 -8.08 12.76 -1.26
C MET A 51 -7.70 12.34 0.17
N SER A 52 -6.44 12.50 0.57
CA SER A 52 -5.88 11.92 1.80
C SER A 52 -5.72 12.94 2.93
N GLY A 53 -6.21 14.18 2.75
CA GLY A 53 -5.98 15.29 3.68
C GLY A 53 -6.57 15.12 5.09
N ASN A 54 -7.46 14.15 5.27
CA ASN A 54 -8.08 13.82 6.56
C ASN A 54 -7.68 12.42 7.06
N ILE A 55 -6.61 11.83 6.51
CA ILE A 55 -6.10 10.54 6.96
C ILE A 55 -5.04 10.77 8.02
N ILE A 56 -5.21 10.13 9.18
CA ILE A 56 -4.30 10.21 10.31
C ILE A 56 -3.74 8.83 10.66
N PRO A 57 -2.47 8.72 11.10
CA PRO A 57 -1.97 7.50 11.70
C PRO A 57 -2.78 7.15 12.94
N VAL A 58 -2.95 5.85 13.17
CA VAL A 58 -3.49 5.36 14.43
C VAL A 58 -2.34 4.67 15.15
N GLN A 59 -1.95 5.17 16.33
CA GLN A 59 -0.82 4.58 17.05
C GLN A 59 -1.24 3.22 17.62
N GLU A 60 -0.54 2.15 17.22
CA GLU A 60 -0.59 0.86 17.89
C GLU A 60 0.83 0.55 18.40
N GLU A 61 0.95 0.24 19.70
CA GLU A 61 2.23 0.20 20.42
C GLU A 61 3.13 -1.00 20.08
N SER A 62 2.69 -1.91 19.21
CA SER A 62 3.36 -3.20 19.04
C SER A 62 3.34 -3.70 17.59
N GLY A 63 4.30 -3.25 16.81
CA GLY A 63 4.58 -3.76 15.47
C GLY A 63 6.08 -3.72 15.17
N GLU A 64 6.54 -4.63 14.32
CA GLU A 64 7.86 -4.48 13.71
C GLU A 64 7.83 -3.32 12.71
N LEU A 65 8.85 -2.45 12.77
CA LEU A 65 8.94 -1.28 11.90
C LEU A 65 8.92 -1.68 10.41
N SER A 66 8.13 -0.92 9.65
CA SER A 66 8.11 -1.04 8.19
C SER A 66 9.43 -0.54 7.60
N GLY A 67 9.86 -1.11 6.48
CA GLY A 67 11.10 -0.68 5.86
C GLY A 67 11.33 -1.20 4.45
N MET A 68 12.11 -0.45 3.67
CA MET A 68 12.51 -0.89 2.34
C MET A 68 13.61 -1.95 2.41
N THR A 69 13.42 -3.02 1.63
CA THR A 69 14.38 -4.11 1.43
C THR A 69 14.67 -4.30 -0.05
N ARG A 70 15.63 -5.18 -0.38
CA ARG A 70 15.89 -5.58 -1.78
C ARG A 70 14.68 -6.25 -2.45
N LYS A 71 13.75 -6.81 -1.68
CA LYS A 71 12.53 -7.45 -2.20
C LYS A 71 11.39 -6.45 -2.44
N GLY A 72 11.43 -5.30 -1.78
CA GLY A 72 10.30 -4.37 -1.73
C GLY A 72 10.10 -3.83 -0.31
N LEU A 73 8.96 -3.20 -0.10
CA LEU A 73 8.52 -2.76 1.22
C LEU A 73 8.21 -3.98 2.07
N ARG A 74 8.95 -4.18 3.16
CA ARG A 74 8.59 -5.13 4.22
C ARG A 74 7.65 -4.42 5.18
N ILE A 75 6.46 -4.98 5.38
CA ILE A 75 5.44 -4.40 6.26
C ILE A 75 4.59 -5.52 6.89
N THR A 76 4.15 -5.31 8.13
CA THR A 76 3.31 -6.27 8.85
C THR A 76 1.89 -5.72 8.94
N LEU A 77 0.94 -6.38 8.28
CA LEU A 77 -0.44 -5.90 8.15
C LEU A 77 -1.45 -7.02 8.37
N GLY A 78 -2.65 -6.65 8.81
CA GLY A 78 -3.82 -7.53 8.75
C GLY A 78 -4.18 -7.82 7.30
N LEU A 79 -4.20 -9.10 6.90
CA LEU A 79 -4.55 -9.52 5.54
C LEU A 79 -5.84 -10.32 5.52
N GLN A 80 -6.72 -9.97 4.59
CA GLN A 80 -7.93 -10.73 4.30
C GLN A 80 -8.08 -10.99 2.80
N PRO A 81 -8.56 -12.17 2.37
CA PRO A 81 -8.90 -12.40 0.98
C PRO A 81 -9.99 -11.42 0.52
N ALA A 82 -9.78 -10.75 -0.61
CA ALA A 82 -10.77 -9.86 -1.19
C ALA A 82 -11.88 -10.68 -1.86
N LYS A 83 -13.14 -10.34 -1.61
CA LYS A 83 -14.26 -10.91 -2.37
C LYS A 83 -14.20 -10.35 -3.80
N THR A 84 -14.26 -11.25 -4.79
CA THR A 84 -14.06 -10.97 -6.24
C THR A 84 -15.01 -9.92 -6.83
N SER A 85 -16.07 -9.52 -6.12
CA SER A 85 -17.02 -8.49 -6.55
C SER A 85 -16.45 -7.06 -6.66
N HIS A 86 -15.27 -6.79 -6.08
CA HIS A 86 -14.65 -5.45 -6.10
C HIS A 86 -13.78 -5.18 -7.34
N LEU A 87 -13.59 -6.16 -8.23
CA LEU A 87 -12.54 -6.12 -9.24
C LEU A 87 -13.12 -6.33 -10.63
N ARG A 88 -13.57 -5.24 -11.26
CA ARG A 88 -13.91 -5.20 -12.69
C ARG A 88 -12.70 -4.78 -13.51
N GLN A 89 -11.57 -5.48 -13.39
CA GLN A 89 -10.47 -5.29 -14.34
C GLN A 89 -10.63 -6.32 -15.47
N LYS A 90 -11.06 -5.85 -16.64
CA LYS A 90 -11.05 -6.65 -17.87
C LYS A 90 -9.60 -7.06 -18.17
N GLY A 91 -9.30 -8.35 -18.14
CA GLY A 91 -8.10 -8.91 -18.75
C GLY A 91 -6.96 -9.31 -17.81
N CYS A 92 -7.05 -9.07 -16.50
CA CYS A 92 -6.02 -9.56 -15.57
C CYS A 92 -6.31 -11.02 -15.21
N VAL A 93 -5.41 -11.93 -15.60
CA VAL A 93 -5.53 -13.40 -15.39
C VAL A 93 -5.02 -13.83 -14.00
N LEU A 94 -4.77 -12.88 -13.08
CA LEU A 94 -4.06 -13.16 -11.84
C LEU A 94 -5.01 -13.43 -10.65
N GLU A 95 -4.90 -14.67 -10.16
CA GLU A 95 -4.56 -15.10 -8.79
C GLU A 95 -4.96 -14.19 -7.60
N ALA A 96 -5.51 -14.83 -6.56
CA ALA A 96 -6.12 -14.29 -5.35
C ALA A 96 -5.72 -12.84 -4.95
N PHE A 97 -6.75 -12.01 -4.76
CA PHE A 97 -6.61 -10.64 -4.24
C PHE A 97 -6.72 -10.62 -2.72
N TYR A 98 -6.00 -9.68 -2.11
CA TYR A 98 -6.01 -9.46 -0.68
C TYR A 98 -6.27 -8.00 -0.35
N ILE A 99 -6.98 -7.76 0.73
CA ILE A 99 -7.11 -6.44 1.34
C ILE A 99 -6.12 -6.41 2.51
N ALA A 100 -5.21 -5.45 2.49
CA ALA A 100 -4.21 -5.22 3.53
C ALA A 100 -4.56 -3.97 4.33
N ILE A 101 -4.78 -4.13 5.63
CA ILE A 101 -5.36 -3.11 6.50
C ILE A 101 -4.23 -2.27 7.08
N LEU A 102 -4.20 -0.98 6.72
CA LEU A 102 -3.21 -0.02 7.18
C LEU A 102 -3.55 0.50 8.57
N ASN A 103 -2.53 0.96 9.28
CA ASN A 103 -2.69 1.52 10.62
C ASN A 103 -2.92 3.03 10.55
N CYS A 104 -3.89 3.42 9.73
CA CYS A 104 -4.33 4.79 9.57
C CYS A 104 -5.84 4.80 9.30
N ALA A 105 -6.48 5.90 9.66
CA ALA A 105 -7.93 6.06 9.61
C ALA A 105 -8.27 7.48 9.16
N ARG A 106 -9.55 7.74 8.90
CA ARG A 106 -10.00 9.12 8.75
C ARG A 106 -10.14 9.77 10.13
N ASP A 107 -9.80 11.05 10.22
CA ASP A 107 -9.81 11.83 11.47
C ASP A 107 -11.17 11.80 12.21
N HIS A 108 -12.27 11.74 11.48
CA HIS A 108 -13.64 11.71 11.99
C HIS A 108 -14.18 10.30 12.28
N ASP A 109 -13.49 9.25 11.83
CA ASP A 109 -13.93 7.86 12.05
C ASP A 109 -12.73 6.91 12.16
N THR A 110 -12.31 6.67 13.40
CA THR A 110 -11.25 5.72 13.74
C THR A 110 -11.74 4.27 13.86
N THR A 111 -13.05 4.02 13.70
CA THR A 111 -13.60 2.65 13.70
C THR A 111 -13.32 1.94 12.38
N GLN A 112 -13.00 2.71 11.34
CA GLN A 112 -12.61 2.22 10.03
C GLN A 112 -11.13 2.52 9.77
N ARG A 113 -10.45 1.54 9.18
CA ARG A 113 -9.06 1.65 8.76
C ARG A 113 -8.98 1.76 7.24
N ILE A 114 -8.01 2.53 6.76
CA ILE A 114 -7.67 2.56 5.33
C ILE A 114 -7.05 1.22 4.95
N ALA A 115 -7.32 0.74 3.74
CA ALA A 115 -6.75 -0.50 3.26
C ALA A 115 -6.16 -0.38 1.85
N LEU A 116 -5.20 -1.26 1.57
CA LEU A 116 -4.61 -1.47 0.25
C LEU A 116 -5.23 -2.70 -0.40
N LEU A 117 -5.42 -2.64 -1.71
CA LEU A 117 -5.70 -3.81 -2.53
C LEU A 117 -4.38 -4.39 -3.03
N LEU A 118 -4.15 -5.68 -2.80
CA LEU A 118 -2.93 -6.39 -3.16
C LEU A 118 -3.24 -7.59 -4.08
N ILE A 119 -2.34 -7.85 -5.01
CA ILE A 119 -2.32 -9.05 -5.86
C ILE A 119 -1.09 -9.86 -5.50
N VAL A 120 -1.22 -11.18 -5.39
CA VAL A 120 -0.08 -12.08 -5.14
C VAL A 120 0.77 -12.21 -6.41
N GLU A 121 2.09 -12.07 -6.27
CA GLU A 121 3.06 -12.30 -7.37
C GLU A 121 3.28 -13.80 -7.63
N ALA A 122 3.42 -14.61 -6.59
CA ALA A 122 3.57 -16.06 -6.70
C ALA A 122 3.21 -16.75 -5.37
N LEU A 123 2.28 -17.71 -5.41
CA LEU A 123 1.80 -18.45 -4.23
C LEU A 123 2.82 -19.46 -3.67
N ASN A 124 3.84 -19.86 -4.44
CA ASN A 124 4.78 -20.94 -4.10
C ASN A 124 6.06 -20.49 -3.38
N GLN A 125 6.09 -19.30 -2.76
CA GLN A 125 7.24 -18.83 -1.98
C GLN A 125 6.93 -18.80 -0.47
N PRO A 126 7.93 -19.07 0.40
CA PRO A 126 7.76 -19.04 1.86
C PRO A 126 7.43 -17.65 2.41
N SER A 127 7.62 -16.59 1.61
CA SER A 127 7.16 -15.24 1.92
C SER A 127 6.52 -14.65 0.66
N PRO A 128 5.18 -14.63 0.56
CA PRO A 128 4.51 -14.14 -0.64
C PRO A 128 4.85 -12.67 -0.86
N SER A 129 5.19 -12.34 -2.10
CA SER A 129 5.38 -10.98 -2.55
C SER A 129 4.09 -10.51 -3.23
N PHE A 130 3.81 -9.22 -3.11
CA PHE A 130 2.57 -8.62 -3.56
C PHE A 130 2.83 -7.41 -4.44
N TYR A 131 1.93 -7.19 -5.39
CA TYR A 131 1.80 -5.92 -6.09
C TYR A 131 0.63 -5.15 -5.50
N ARG A 132 0.80 -3.84 -5.37
CA ARG A 132 -0.30 -2.95 -4.99
C ARG A 132 -1.16 -2.65 -6.21
N CYS A 133 -2.47 -2.66 -6.03
CA CYS A 133 -3.42 -2.00 -6.92
C CYS A 133 -3.83 -0.68 -6.32
N ALA A 134 -3.46 0.42 -6.96
CA ALA A 134 -3.97 1.73 -6.60
C ALA A 134 -5.38 1.89 -7.14
N THR A 135 -6.30 2.35 -6.30
CA THR A 135 -7.72 2.47 -6.61
C THR A 135 -8.15 3.93 -6.74
N LYS A 136 -9.30 4.17 -7.38
CA LYS A 136 -9.91 5.52 -7.49
C LYS A 136 -10.21 6.23 -6.18
N GLY A 137 -10.37 5.47 -5.11
CA GLY A 137 -10.62 5.99 -3.77
C GLY A 137 -10.05 5.05 -2.71
N HIS A 138 -9.98 5.52 -1.47
CA HIS A 138 -9.51 4.70 -0.36
C HIS A 138 -10.49 3.57 -0.07
N LEU A 139 -9.97 2.35 0.01
CA LEU A 139 -10.69 1.24 0.58
C LEU A 139 -10.73 1.42 2.09
N VAL A 140 -11.85 1.06 2.71
CA VAL A 140 -12.04 1.10 4.16
C VAL A 140 -12.52 -0.25 4.67
N VAL A 141 -12.00 -0.66 5.81
CA VAL A 141 -12.34 -1.90 6.50
C VAL A 141 -12.63 -1.60 7.95
N ARG A 142 -13.64 -2.24 8.54
CA ARG A 142 -13.94 -2.06 9.95
C ARG A 142 -12.86 -2.73 10.82
N ASN A 143 -12.50 -2.08 11.93
CA ASN A 143 -11.40 -2.52 12.78
C ASN A 143 -11.62 -3.91 13.40
N ASP A 144 -12.87 -4.31 13.65
CA ASP A 144 -13.25 -5.61 14.19
C ASP A 144 -13.06 -6.78 13.22
N GLU A 145 -12.82 -6.50 11.94
CA GLU A 145 -12.55 -7.52 10.91
C GLU A 145 -11.06 -7.90 10.84
N ILE A 146 -10.17 -7.24 11.60
CA ILE A 146 -8.74 -7.52 11.65
C ILE A 146 -8.48 -8.80 12.45
N ARG A 147 -8.11 -9.88 11.77
CA ARG A 147 -7.92 -11.19 12.41
C ARG A 147 -6.47 -11.56 12.66
N ALA A 148 -5.63 -11.47 11.63
CA ALA A 148 -4.27 -12.00 11.66
C ALA A 148 -3.31 -11.10 10.88
N PHE A 149 -2.23 -10.72 11.55
CA PHE A 149 -1.14 -9.93 10.98
C PHE A 149 -0.12 -10.85 10.32
N HIS A 150 0.33 -10.45 9.13
CA HIS A 150 1.35 -11.16 8.35
C HIS A 150 2.40 -10.17 7.89
N THR A 151 3.68 -10.55 8.02
CA THR A 151 4.76 -9.82 7.38
C THR A 151 4.83 -10.18 5.91
N ILE A 152 4.67 -9.17 5.06
CA ILE A 152 4.66 -9.32 3.60
C ILE A 152 5.66 -8.39 2.93
N TYR A 153 5.89 -8.65 1.65
CA TYR A 153 6.74 -7.82 0.80
C TYR A 153 5.90 -7.23 -0.33
N VAL A 154 5.77 -5.90 -0.37
CA VAL A 154 5.09 -5.20 -1.47
C VAL A 154 6.13 -4.67 -2.43
N ARG A 155 6.03 -5.05 -3.71
CA ARG A 155 7.00 -4.66 -4.74
C ARG A 155 6.97 -3.15 -4.97
N LYS A 156 8.17 -2.55 -5.01
CA LYS A 156 8.34 -1.13 -5.33
C LYS A 156 8.05 -0.86 -6.81
N ASN A 157 8.45 -1.76 -7.70
CA ASN A 157 8.28 -1.60 -9.13
C ASN A 157 7.44 -2.77 -9.66
N VAL A 158 6.54 -2.44 -10.57
CA VAL A 158 5.73 -3.41 -11.32
C VAL A 158 6.51 -3.75 -12.59
N PRO A 159 6.71 -5.03 -12.94
CA PRO A 159 7.27 -5.42 -14.22
C PRO A 159 6.45 -4.79 -15.36
N PRO A 160 7.08 -4.35 -16.47
CA PRO A 160 6.37 -3.77 -17.61
C PRO A 160 5.36 -4.73 -18.27
N GLU A 161 5.40 -6.01 -17.91
CA GLU A 161 4.54 -7.09 -18.43
C GLU A 161 3.28 -7.33 -17.58
N THR A 162 3.08 -6.56 -16.52
CA THR A 162 1.92 -6.69 -15.63
C THR A 162 0.82 -5.74 -16.12
N CYS A 163 -0.22 -6.32 -16.73
CA CYS A 163 -1.42 -5.76 -17.40
C CYS A 163 -1.66 -4.24 -17.38
#